data_AF-A0A657AQM0-F1
#
_entry.id   AF-A0A657AQM0-F1
#
_cell.length_a   1.000
_cell.length_b   1.000
_cell.length_c   1.000
_cell.angle_alpha   90.00
_cell.angle_beta   90.00
_cell.angle_gamma   90.00
#
_symmetry.space_group_name_H-M   'P 1'
#
loop_
_entity.id
_entity.type
_entity.pdbx_description
1 polymer ?
#
loop_
_entity_poly.entity_id
_entity_poly.type
_entity_poly.pdbx_seq_one_letter_code
_entity_poly.pdbx_strand_id
1 'polypeptide(L)'
;MEDFAFSHGNDSSQGNVFRITGITDSDGNPVNINVNQMYIARAGSEYGDVIEGVNLGRLDNPYEIDLLDGNDIGLPGKGVLEIAAPRMVDSTLGYDCLDPSAAQGSGTCASRPASVDFEAGERPDIGFELEVNVAGQAQTHLNMHAHSAVFDGSYLRLWGEDSRMAAEYRLNFYTPALEISTCAVASSACTSKIKMSDFKLELALGNTFQPLYIGVDNTTGGFSFQIDQMTTNYLANIDPVSGASDGSAQGDIAYAFYEDYYSNQDYRSDIYVGDIEIGGTSLGSAKIEGMLIQHLDVRFRDLTP
;
A
#
# COMPACT_ATOMS: atom_id res chain seq x y z
N MET A 1 -11.48 10.53 12.37
CA MET A 1 -12.82 10.65 11.74
C MET A 1 -13.65 9.52 12.28
N GLU A 2 -14.79 9.80 12.92
CA GLU A 2 -15.56 8.77 13.62
C GLU A 2 -16.68 8.19 12.75
N ASP A 3 -17.04 6.92 12.99
CA ASP A 3 -18.15 6.21 12.34
C ASP A 3 -18.11 6.28 10.79
N PHE A 4 -16.91 6.13 10.23
CA PHE A 4 -16.73 6.10 8.79
C PHE A 4 -17.14 4.74 8.23
N ALA A 5 -18.11 4.75 7.33
CA ALA A 5 -18.37 3.63 6.45
C ALA A 5 -18.35 4.11 5.00
N PHE A 6 -17.73 3.31 4.15
CA PHE A 6 -17.85 3.44 2.70
C PHE A 6 -18.40 2.13 2.17
N SER A 7 -19.41 2.22 1.31
CA SER A 7 -19.86 1.07 0.54
C SER A 7 -20.34 1.55 -0.82
N HIS A 8 -19.84 0.87 -1.84
CA HIS A 8 -20.31 0.95 -3.20
C HIS A 8 -20.83 -0.43 -3.57
N GLY A 9 -22.05 -0.49 -4.08
CA GLY A 9 -22.65 -1.68 -4.66
C GLY A 9 -23.14 -1.39 -6.07
N ASN A 10 -23.32 -2.43 -6.88
CA ASN A 10 -23.99 -2.29 -8.17
C ASN A 10 -25.52 -2.32 -8.00
N ASP A 11 -26.24 -1.53 -8.81
CA ASP A 11 -27.67 -1.72 -9.05
C ASP A 11 -27.90 -1.81 -10.55
N SER A 12 -27.80 -3.04 -11.06
CA SER A 12 -28.00 -3.35 -12.47
C SER A 12 -29.43 -3.06 -12.95
N SER A 13 -30.41 -3.02 -12.05
CA SER A 13 -31.81 -2.71 -12.39
C SER A 13 -32.04 -1.22 -12.67
N GLN A 14 -31.22 -0.35 -12.07
CA GLN A 14 -31.25 1.10 -12.28
C GLN A 14 -30.13 1.60 -13.20
N GLY A 15 -29.28 0.71 -13.71
CA GLY A 15 -28.13 1.07 -14.56
C GLY A 15 -26.96 1.71 -13.80
N ASN A 16 -26.97 1.65 -12.47
CA ASN A 16 -25.90 2.15 -11.62
C ASN A 16 -24.82 1.06 -11.49
N VAL A 17 -24.04 0.89 -12.56
CA VAL A 17 -22.94 -0.08 -12.62
C VAL A 17 -21.64 0.66 -12.86
N PHE A 18 -20.69 0.53 -11.94
CA PHE A 18 -19.33 0.95 -12.21
C PHE A 18 -18.66 -0.12 -13.07
N ARG A 19 -18.39 0.22 -14.33
CA ARG A 19 -17.88 -0.72 -15.34
C ARG A 19 -16.57 -0.25 -15.94
N ILE A 20 -15.58 -1.13 -15.91
CA ILE A 20 -14.32 -0.98 -16.63
C ILE A 20 -14.50 -1.65 -18.00
N THR A 21 -14.31 -0.88 -19.06
CA THR A 21 -14.45 -1.30 -20.46
C THR A 21 -13.20 -0.96 -21.26
N GLY A 22 -13.10 -1.45 -22.50
CA GLY A 22 -11.93 -1.20 -23.37
C GLY A 22 -10.88 -2.31 -23.30
N ILE A 23 -11.17 -3.39 -22.57
CA ILE A 23 -10.36 -4.60 -22.53
C ILE A 23 -10.92 -5.58 -23.56
N THR A 24 -10.06 -6.28 -24.29
CA THR A 24 -10.47 -7.37 -25.21
C THR A 24 -9.77 -8.67 -24.85
N ASP A 25 -10.40 -9.80 -25.16
CA ASP A 25 -9.75 -11.10 -25.09
C ASP A 25 -8.76 -11.30 -26.26
N SER A 26 -8.11 -12.48 -26.31
CA SER A 26 -7.14 -12.82 -27.37
C SER A 26 -7.73 -12.85 -28.77
N ASP A 27 -9.05 -12.99 -28.88
CA ASP A 27 -9.79 -13.05 -30.13
C ASP A 27 -10.39 -11.68 -30.51
N GLY A 28 -10.14 -10.64 -29.69
CA GLY A 28 -10.61 -9.27 -29.89
C GLY A 28 -12.04 -9.02 -29.41
N ASN A 29 -12.67 -9.95 -28.68
CA ASN A 29 -14.00 -9.73 -28.12
C ASN A 29 -13.93 -8.84 -26.88
N PRO A 30 -14.92 -7.97 -26.64
CA PRO A 30 -14.91 -7.09 -25.48
C PRO A 30 -15.04 -7.88 -24.17
N VAL A 31 -14.19 -7.53 -23.20
CA VAL A 31 -14.25 -7.95 -21.80
C VAL A 31 -14.78 -6.78 -20.99
N ASN A 32 -15.85 -7.01 -20.24
CA ASN A 32 -16.42 -6.03 -19.33
C ASN A 32 -16.14 -6.45 -17.89
N ILE A 33 -15.59 -5.56 -17.07
CA ILE A 33 -15.38 -5.82 -15.64
C ILE A 33 -16.31 -4.89 -14.86
N ASN A 34 -17.24 -5.46 -14.11
CA ASN A 34 -18.11 -4.72 -13.20
C ASN A 34 -17.47 -4.71 -11.80
N VAL A 35 -17.46 -3.57 -11.12
CA VAL A 35 -17.19 -3.53 -9.69
C VAL A 35 -18.53 -3.78 -8.99
N ASN A 36 -18.71 -4.97 -8.43
CA ASN A 36 -19.97 -5.33 -7.78
C ASN A 36 -20.04 -4.77 -6.37
N GLN A 37 -18.90 -4.77 -5.67
CA GLN A 37 -18.80 -4.23 -4.32
C GLN A 37 -17.43 -3.61 -4.06
N MET A 38 -17.40 -2.50 -3.33
CA MET A 38 -16.20 -1.95 -2.72
C MET A 38 -16.60 -1.34 -1.39
N TYR A 39 -15.94 -1.71 -0.30
CA TYR A 39 -16.33 -1.18 1.00
C TYR A 39 -15.15 -1.02 1.96
N ILE A 40 -15.36 -0.12 2.92
CA ILE A 40 -14.55 0.08 4.11
C ILE A 40 -15.55 0.15 5.27
N ALA A 41 -15.47 -0.79 6.20
CA ALA A 41 -16.38 -0.89 7.34
C ALA A 41 -15.59 -1.31 8.59
N ARG A 42 -16.21 -1.28 9.76
CA ARG A 42 -15.57 -1.81 10.98
C ARG A 42 -15.31 -3.31 10.88
N ALA A 43 -14.38 -3.78 11.69
CA ALA A 43 -14.04 -5.19 11.78
C ALA A 43 -15.28 -6.05 12.07
N GLY A 44 -15.41 -7.17 11.37
CA GLY A 44 -16.60 -8.03 11.44
C GLY A 44 -17.67 -7.64 10.41
N SER A 45 -17.26 -7.08 9.27
CA SER A 45 -18.19 -6.66 8.20
C SER A 45 -18.84 -7.84 7.47
N GLU A 46 -18.44 -9.08 7.76
CA GLU A 46 -18.90 -10.31 7.10
C GLU A 46 -18.82 -10.20 5.56
N TYR A 47 -17.62 -9.90 5.05
CA TYR A 47 -17.38 -9.68 3.61
C TYR A 47 -18.21 -8.54 2.99
N GLY A 48 -18.67 -7.59 3.82
CA GLY A 48 -19.42 -6.41 3.40
C GLY A 48 -20.93 -6.58 3.47
N ASP A 49 -21.43 -7.68 4.04
CA ASP A 49 -22.85 -7.86 4.37
C ASP A 49 -23.29 -6.92 5.51
N VAL A 50 -22.36 -6.58 6.42
CA VAL A 50 -22.56 -5.65 7.54
C VAL A 50 -21.67 -4.42 7.32
N ILE A 51 -22.30 -3.29 6.99
CA ILE A 51 -21.63 -2.02 6.78
C ILE A 51 -21.91 -1.11 7.98
N GLU A 52 -21.03 -1.16 8.97
CA GLU A 52 -21.04 -0.30 10.14
C GLU A 52 -19.72 0.50 10.21
N GLY A 53 -19.75 1.68 10.82
CA GLY A 53 -18.63 2.61 10.72
C GLY A 53 -17.45 2.26 11.61
N VAL A 54 -16.25 2.51 11.07
CA VAL A 54 -14.95 2.42 11.74
C VAL A 54 -14.43 3.83 12.08
N ASN A 55 -13.62 3.97 13.12
CA ASN A 55 -12.94 5.25 13.36
C ASN A 55 -11.62 5.31 12.57
N LEU A 56 -11.50 6.25 11.62
CA LEU A 56 -10.25 6.47 10.91
C LEU A 56 -9.37 7.45 11.68
N GLY A 57 -8.41 6.91 12.44
CA GLY A 57 -7.50 7.67 13.28
C GLY A 57 -8.20 8.51 14.35
N ARG A 58 -7.41 9.26 15.12
CA ARG A 58 -7.89 10.09 16.23
C ARG A 58 -7.11 11.39 16.33
N LEU A 59 -7.55 12.32 17.17
CA LEU A 59 -6.95 13.67 17.20
C LEU A 59 -5.44 13.68 17.53
N ASP A 60 -4.99 12.78 18.40
CA ASP A 60 -3.58 12.59 18.76
C ASP A 60 -2.80 11.77 17.73
N ASN A 61 -3.50 11.10 16.80
CA ASN A 61 -2.87 10.36 15.71
C ASN A 61 -3.80 10.24 14.49
N PRO A 62 -3.98 11.33 13.71
CA PRO A 62 -4.97 11.36 12.65
C PRO A 62 -4.39 10.90 11.30
N TYR A 63 -5.29 10.73 10.33
CA TYR A 63 -4.90 10.84 8.93
C TYR A 63 -4.71 12.31 8.59
N GLU A 64 -3.60 12.65 7.94
CA GLU A 64 -3.19 14.04 7.70
C GLU A 64 -3.01 14.32 6.22
N ILE A 65 -3.39 15.53 5.81
CA ILE A 65 -2.93 16.14 4.56
C ILE A 65 -2.27 17.45 4.99
N ASP A 66 -0.96 17.54 4.83
CA ASP A 66 -0.18 18.67 5.33
C ASP A 66 0.84 19.18 4.30
N LEU A 67 1.33 20.40 4.51
CA LEU A 67 2.43 20.99 3.77
C LEU A 67 3.64 21.13 4.71
N LEU A 68 4.59 20.23 4.58
CA LEU A 68 5.81 20.20 5.39
C LEU A 68 6.87 21.16 4.84
N ASP A 69 7.69 21.71 5.75
CA ASP A 69 8.97 22.32 5.38
C ASP A 69 9.98 21.21 5.08
N GLY A 70 10.46 21.17 3.83
CA GLY A 70 11.46 20.19 3.39
C GLY A 70 12.75 20.24 4.21
N ASN A 71 13.08 21.36 4.85
CA ASN A 71 14.25 21.45 5.73
C ASN A 71 14.19 20.47 6.91
N ASP A 72 12.98 20.17 7.42
CA ASP A 72 12.78 19.28 8.57
C ASP A 72 12.95 17.80 8.21
N ILE A 73 12.87 17.46 6.92
CA ILE A 73 12.92 16.09 6.41
C ILE A 73 14.09 15.84 5.45
N GLY A 74 15.07 16.74 5.39
CA GLY A 74 16.26 16.54 4.54
C GLY A 74 16.07 16.87 3.05
N LEU A 75 15.10 17.73 2.72
CA LEU A 75 14.85 18.31 1.40
C LEU A 75 14.99 19.85 1.44
N PRO A 76 16.23 20.40 1.49
CA PRO A 76 16.43 21.81 1.75
C PRO A 76 15.73 22.74 0.75
N GLY A 77 14.98 23.72 1.28
CA GLY A 77 14.29 24.74 0.49
C GLY A 77 13.10 24.24 -0.34
N LYS A 78 12.58 23.04 -0.06
CA LYS A 78 11.39 22.49 -0.71
C LYS A 78 10.15 22.64 0.18
N GLY A 79 8.99 22.89 -0.43
CA GLY A 79 7.70 22.64 0.22
C GLY A 79 7.21 21.26 -0.19
N VAL A 80 6.78 20.45 0.78
CA VAL A 80 6.45 19.04 0.55
C VAL A 80 5.01 18.78 0.94
N LEU A 81 4.18 18.38 -0.03
CA LEU A 81 2.82 17.93 0.25
C LEU A 81 2.88 16.51 0.80
N GLU A 82 2.38 16.30 2.01
CA GLU A 82 2.27 14.99 2.65
C GLU A 82 0.81 14.57 2.77
N ILE A 83 0.52 13.32 2.42
CA ILE A 83 -0.71 12.61 2.77
C ILE A 83 -0.28 11.41 3.62
N ALA A 84 -0.63 11.41 4.90
CA ALA A 84 -0.15 10.43 5.87
C ALA A 84 -1.29 9.69 6.57
N ALA A 85 -1.06 8.41 6.85
CA ALA A 85 -1.81 7.63 7.82
C ALA A 85 -1.34 7.96 9.25
N PRO A 86 -2.06 7.50 10.30
CA PRO A 86 -1.59 7.62 11.67
C PRO A 86 -0.15 7.12 11.81
N ARG A 87 0.69 7.86 12.53
CA ARG A 87 2.09 7.48 12.75
C ARG A 87 2.17 6.26 13.67
N MET A 88 3.21 5.46 13.51
CA MET A 88 3.55 4.48 14.55
C MET A 88 3.93 5.21 15.84
N VAL A 89 3.68 4.55 16.97
CA VAL A 89 3.96 5.06 18.32
C VAL A 89 4.95 4.15 19.05
N ASP A 90 5.47 4.64 20.17
CA ASP A 90 6.30 3.84 21.06
C ASP A 90 5.57 2.55 21.46
N SER A 91 6.30 1.44 21.58
CA SER A 91 5.73 0.13 21.83
C SER A 91 4.95 0.04 23.15
N THR A 92 5.27 0.89 24.13
CA THR A 92 4.54 0.98 25.41
C THR A 92 3.16 1.64 25.27
N LEU A 93 2.94 2.40 24.20
CA LEU A 93 1.70 3.13 23.92
C LEU A 93 0.87 2.49 22.80
N GLY A 94 1.51 1.72 21.93
CA GLY A 94 0.88 1.11 20.76
C GLY A 94 0.31 -0.28 21.01
N TYR A 95 -0.11 -0.90 19.91
CA TYR A 95 -0.78 -2.17 19.81
C TYR A 95 -0.05 -3.03 18.77
N ASP A 96 -0.10 -4.35 18.93
CA ASP A 96 0.30 -5.26 17.86
C ASP A 96 -0.57 -5.01 16.62
N CYS A 97 0.07 -4.88 15.46
CA CYS A 97 -0.57 -4.48 14.21
C CYS A 97 -1.45 -5.58 13.60
N LEU A 98 -1.23 -6.84 13.98
CA LEU A 98 -1.95 -7.99 13.44
C LEU A 98 -2.96 -8.57 14.42
N ASP A 99 -2.68 -8.55 15.72
CA ASP A 99 -3.56 -9.14 16.72
C ASP A 99 -4.86 -8.32 16.85
N PRO A 100 -6.03 -8.86 16.47
CA PRO A 100 -7.32 -8.17 16.59
C PRO A 100 -7.77 -8.03 18.05
N SER A 101 -7.07 -8.65 18.99
CA SER A 101 -7.28 -8.53 20.44
C SER A 101 -6.14 -7.81 21.15
N ALA A 102 -5.28 -7.12 20.39
CA ALA A 102 -4.10 -6.43 20.91
C ALA A 102 -4.46 -5.51 22.09
N ALA A 103 -3.70 -5.65 23.18
CA ALA A 103 -3.75 -4.72 24.30
C ALA A 103 -2.74 -3.58 24.11
N GLN A 104 -2.95 -2.45 24.78
CA GLN A 104 -1.95 -1.38 24.80
C GLN A 104 -0.63 -1.91 25.38
N GLY A 105 0.50 -1.52 24.76
CA GLY A 105 1.83 -1.99 25.14
C GLY A 105 2.32 -3.22 24.37
N SER A 106 1.55 -3.72 23.38
CA SER A 106 1.87 -4.97 22.67
C SER A 106 2.63 -4.76 21.35
N GLY A 107 2.71 -3.54 20.83
CA GLY A 107 3.33 -3.25 19.55
C GLY A 107 3.38 -1.76 19.24
N THR A 108 3.74 -1.40 18.02
CA THR A 108 3.99 -0.01 17.60
C THR A 108 2.85 0.64 16.83
N CYS A 109 1.81 -0.11 16.44
CA CYS A 109 0.66 0.47 15.76
C CYS A 109 -0.18 1.30 16.74
N ALA A 110 -0.59 2.49 16.33
CA ALA A 110 -1.45 3.36 17.11
C ALA A 110 -2.94 3.00 16.97
N SER A 111 -3.31 2.39 15.84
CA SER A 111 -4.66 1.98 15.50
C SER A 111 -5.15 0.88 16.45
N ARG A 112 -6.18 1.21 17.22
CA ARG A 112 -6.79 0.36 18.23
C ARG A 112 -7.69 -0.73 17.61
N PRO A 113 -7.59 -1.99 18.05
CA PRO A 113 -8.56 -2.99 17.64
C PRO A 113 -9.98 -2.66 18.19
N ALA A 114 -10.99 -3.24 17.56
CA ALA A 114 -12.35 -3.23 18.10
C ALA A 114 -12.41 -4.02 19.42
N SER A 115 -13.24 -3.58 20.36
CA SER A 115 -13.50 -4.29 21.62
C SER A 115 -14.93 -4.07 22.09
N VAL A 116 -15.35 -4.75 23.16
CA VAL A 116 -16.72 -4.62 23.71
C VAL A 116 -17.05 -3.17 24.09
N ASP A 117 -16.08 -2.43 24.63
CA ASP A 117 -16.27 -1.03 25.04
C ASP A 117 -15.91 -0.03 23.92
N PHE A 118 -15.42 -0.53 22.78
CA PHE A 118 -15.00 0.27 21.63
C PHE A 118 -15.22 -0.50 20.33
N GLU A 119 -16.48 -0.76 20.00
CA GLU A 119 -16.83 -1.67 18.91
C GLU A 119 -16.42 -1.18 17.52
N ALA A 120 -16.41 0.14 17.31
CA ALA A 120 -16.02 0.72 16.02
C ALA A 120 -14.55 0.41 15.68
N GLY A 121 -13.67 0.29 16.68
CA GLY A 121 -12.24 0.12 16.47
C GLY A 121 -11.63 1.24 15.62
N GLU A 122 -10.37 1.07 15.23
CA GLU A 122 -9.69 1.92 14.24
C GLU A 122 -9.14 1.14 13.05
N ARG A 123 -9.48 -0.15 12.97
CA ARG A 123 -8.94 -1.10 11.99
C ARG A 123 -10.08 -1.57 11.09
N PRO A 124 -10.20 -1.05 9.86
CA PRO A 124 -11.32 -1.41 9.00
C PRO A 124 -11.17 -2.79 8.37
N ASP A 125 -12.30 -3.44 8.13
CA ASP A 125 -12.40 -4.44 7.08
C ASP A 125 -12.49 -3.72 5.72
N ILE A 126 -11.71 -4.17 4.75
CA ILE A 126 -11.68 -3.61 3.39
C ILE A 126 -11.97 -4.73 2.40
N GLY A 127 -12.99 -4.56 1.58
CA GLY A 127 -13.34 -5.53 0.57
C GLY A 127 -13.60 -4.92 -0.80
N PHE A 128 -13.33 -5.72 -1.82
CA PHE A 128 -13.54 -5.37 -3.22
C PHE A 128 -13.90 -6.62 -4.02
N GLU A 129 -14.98 -6.53 -4.80
CA GLU A 129 -15.45 -7.57 -5.71
C GLU A 129 -15.50 -7.04 -7.14
N LEU A 130 -14.85 -7.80 -8.03
CA LEU A 130 -14.97 -7.68 -9.47
C LEU A 130 -15.75 -8.85 -10.05
N GLU A 131 -16.59 -8.53 -11.03
CA GLU A 131 -17.20 -9.50 -11.92
C GLU A 131 -16.66 -9.31 -13.34
N VAL A 132 -15.95 -10.31 -13.83
CA VAL A 132 -15.37 -10.34 -15.16
C VAL A 132 -16.31 -11.07 -16.11
N ASN A 133 -16.74 -10.34 -17.15
CA ASN A 133 -17.66 -10.80 -18.17
C ASN A 133 -16.93 -10.88 -19.53
N VAL A 134 -16.74 -12.11 -20.02
CA VAL A 134 -16.19 -12.40 -21.35
C VAL A 134 -17.29 -13.03 -22.20
N ALA A 135 -17.43 -12.58 -23.44
CA ALA A 135 -18.46 -13.11 -24.34
C ALA A 135 -18.33 -14.63 -24.54
N GLY A 136 -19.42 -15.36 -24.31
CA GLY A 136 -19.43 -16.83 -24.48
C GLY A 136 -18.76 -17.63 -23.36
N GLN A 137 -18.30 -16.98 -22.28
CA GLN A 137 -17.77 -17.64 -21.09
C GLN A 137 -18.72 -17.47 -19.90
N ALA A 138 -18.58 -18.36 -18.91
CA ALA A 138 -19.22 -18.15 -17.62
C ALA A 138 -18.62 -16.91 -16.94
N GLN A 139 -19.46 -16.17 -16.20
CA GLN A 139 -18.99 -15.05 -15.39
C GLN A 139 -18.02 -15.56 -14.33
N THR A 140 -16.97 -14.79 -14.07
CA THR A 140 -15.98 -15.09 -13.03
C THR A 140 -15.88 -13.91 -12.10
N HIS A 141 -15.68 -14.19 -10.82
CA HIS A 141 -15.52 -13.15 -9.81
C HIS A 141 -14.07 -13.11 -9.36
N LEU A 142 -13.63 -11.96 -8.89
CA LEU A 142 -12.39 -11.80 -8.16
C LEU A 142 -12.71 -10.93 -6.94
N ASN A 143 -12.58 -11.53 -5.76
CA ASN A 143 -12.82 -10.85 -4.50
C ASN A 143 -11.53 -10.78 -3.72
N MET A 144 -11.34 -9.64 -3.08
CA MET A 144 -10.28 -9.42 -2.10
C MET A 144 -10.92 -8.90 -0.83
N HIS A 145 -10.49 -9.44 0.30
CA HIS A 145 -11.00 -9.08 1.61
C HIS A 145 -9.87 -9.04 2.62
N ALA A 146 -9.61 -7.87 3.20
CA ALA A 146 -8.65 -7.68 4.26
C ALA A 146 -9.39 -7.44 5.58
N HIS A 147 -9.07 -8.25 6.58
CA HIS A 147 -9.67 -8.13 7.91
C HIS A 147 -8.87 -7.17 8.80
N SER A 148 -9.54 -6.24 9.48
CA SER A 148 -8.94 -5.38 10.51
C SER A 148 -7.60 -4.78 10.05
N ALA A 149 -7.61 -4.16 8.86
CA ALA A 149 -6.43 -3.61 8.23
C ALA A 149 -5.84 -2.43 9.03
N VAL A 150 -4.52 -2.31 9.02
CA VAL A 150 -3.77 -1.22 9.65
C VAL A 150 -2.81 -0.62 8.65
N PHE A 151 -2.78 0.72 8.57
CA PHE A 151 -1.93 1.48 7.65
C PHE A 151 -0.87 2.33 8.34
N ASP A 152 -0.70 2.16 9.65
CA ASP A 152 0.08 3.07 10.47
C ASP A 152 1.53 3.22 9.98
N GLY A 153 2.02 4.47 9.92
CA GLY A 153 3.33 4.84 9.39
C GLY A 153 3.38 5.01 7.87
N SER A 154 2.30 4.74 7.14
CA SER A 154 2.23 5.00 5.70
C SER A 154 2.16 6.50 5.38
N TYR A 155 2.81 6.92 4.31
CA TYR A 155 2.68 8.26 3.76
C TYR A 155 3.03 8.34 2.27
N LEU A 156 2.48 9.36 1.61
CA LEU A 156 2.92 9.84 0.30
C LEU A 156 3.38 11.28 0.46
N ARG A 157 4.65 11.54 0.18
CA ARG A 157 5.22 12.88 0.07
C ARG A 157 5.44 13.23 -1.38
N LEU A 158 5.12 14.46 -1.77
CA LEU A 158 5.26 14.98 -3.12
C LEU A 158 5.94 16.35 -3.11
N TRP A 159 6.90 16.55 -4.00
CA TRP A 159 7.57 17.84 -4.19
C TRP A 159 8.06 18.05 -5.63
N GLY A 160 8.38 19.29 -5.98
CA GLY A 160 8.94 19.63 -7.28
C GLY A 160 10.46 19.45 -7.32
N GLU A 161 10.95 18.71 -8.33
CA GLU A 161 12.38 18.47 -8.57
C GLU A 161 12.68 18.54 -10.08
N ASP A 162 13.50 19.50 -10.51
CA ASP A 162 13.95 19.64 -11.92
C ASP A 162 12.84 19.50 -12.97
N SER A 163 11.70 20.18 -12.75
CA SER A 163 10.50 20.13 -13.61
C SER A 163 9.74 18.79 -13.61
N ARG A 164 10.10 17.85 -12.73
CA ARG A 164 9.40 16.59 -12.46
C ARG A 164 8.71 16.65 -11.10
N MET A 165 7.69 15.80 -10.93
CA MET A 165 7.13 15.52 -9.61
C MET A 165 7.97 14.40 -8.98
N ALA A 166 8.65 14.73 -7.89
CA ALA A 166 9.35 13.77 -7.04
C ALA A 166 8.43 13.35 -5.89
N ALA A 167 8.67 12.13 -5.42
CA ALA A 167 7.86 11.49 -4.41
C ALA A 167 8.71 10.60 -3.49
N GLU A 168 8.23 10.45 -2.27
CA GLU A 168 8.62 9.41 -1.33
C GLU A 168 7.33 8.72 -0.90
N TYR A 169 7.27 7.42 -1.11
CA TYR A 169 6.10 6.63 -0.79
C TYR A 169 6.47 5.53 0.21
N ARG A 170 5.74 5.51 1.32
CA ARG A 170 5.76 4.48 2.34
C ARG A 170 4.37 3.91 2.46
N LEU A 171 4.26 2.60 2.26
CA LEU A 171 3.03 1.86 2.50
C LEU A 171 3.33 0.73 3.48
N ASN A 172 2.81 0.89 4.69
CA ASN A 172 2.69 -0.18 5.65
C ASN A 172 1.26 -0.68 5.61
N PHE A 173 1.08 -1.99 5.45
CA PHE A 173 -0.21 -2.62 5.39
C PHE A 173 -0.15 -3.94 6.15
N TYR A 174 -0.88 -3.98 7.27
CA TYR A 174 -0.97 -5.13 8.14
C TYR A 174 -2.40 -5.60 8.21
N THR A 175 -2.63 -6.90 8.08
CA THR A 175 -3.95 -7.49 8.29
C THR A 175 -3.80 -8.92 8.83
N PRO A 176 -4.53 -9.28 9.91
CA PRO A 176 -4.54 -10.67 10.39
C PRO A 176 -4.96 -11.68 9.33
N ALA A 177 -5.77 -11.28 8.33
CA ALA A 177 -6.13 -12.15 7.22
C ALA A 177 -6.44 -11.35 5.95
N LEU A 178 -5.71 -11.65 4.88
CA LEU A 178 -6.03 -11.24 3.51
C LEU A 178 -6.57 -12.46 2.76
N GLU A 179 -7.83 -12.40 2.33
CA GLU A 179 -8.49 -13.45 1.58
C GLU A 179 -8.69 -13.02 0.12
N ILE A 180 -8.37 -13.91 -0.81
CA ILE A 180 -8.64 -13.75 -2.25
C ILE A 180 -9.48 -14.93 -2.70
N SER A 181 -10.60 -14.67 -3.37
CA SER A 181 -11.52 -15.71 -3.82
C SER A 181 -12.10 -15.41 -5.21
N THR A 182 -12.66 -16.43 -5.87
CA THR A 182 -13.15 -16.29 -7.26
C THR A 182 -14.64 -16.60 -7.46
N CYS A 183 -15.36 -16.84 -6.38
CA CYS A 183 -16.81 -17.07 -6.39
C CYS A 183 -17.59 -15.75 -6.25
N ALA A 184 -18.85 -15.71 -6.68
CA ALA A 184 -19.73 -14.60 -6.31
C ALA A 184 -19.91 -14.60 -4.78
N VAL A 185 -19.58 -13.50 -4.08
CA VAL A 185 -19.74 -13.47 -2.62
C VAL A 185 -21.18 -13.09 -2.31
N ALA A 186 -22.01 -14.11 -2.12
CA ALA A 186 -23.18 -14.01 -1.27
C ALA A 186 -22.96 -15.04 -0.17
N SER A 187 -22.46 -14.60 0.99
CA SER A 187 -22.03 -15.41 2.14
C SER A 187 -20.75 -16.25 1.95
N SER A 188 -20.06 -16.48 3.08
CA SER A 188 -18.78 -17.17 3.32
C SER A 188 -18.60 -18.61 2.76
N ALA A 189 -19.46 -19.06 1.85
CA ALA A 189 -19.48 -20.43 1.29
C ALA A 189 -18.44 -20.68 0.17
N CYS A 190 -17.49 -19.78 -0.03
CA CYS A 190 -16.47 -19.92 -1.06
C CYS A 190 -15.40 -20.94 -0.69
N THR A 191 -15.40 -22.10 -1.35
CA THR A 191 -14.39 -23.14 -1.13
C THR A 191 -13.08 -22.87 -1.87
N SER A 192 -13.14 -22.09 -2.94
CA SER A 192 -11.97 -21.69 -3.75
C SER A 192 -11.43 -20.34 -3.28
N LYS A 193 -10.80 -20.33 -2.10
CA LYS A 193 -10.13 -19.15 -1.56
C LYS A 193 -8.67 -19.41 -1.22
N ILE A 194 -7.88 -18.36 -1.37
CA ILE A 194 -6.52 -18.24 -0.85
C ILE A 194 -6.65 -17.36 0.39
N LYS A 195 -6.24 -17.87 1.54
CA LYS A 195 -6.16 -17.10 2.78
C LYS A 195 -4.70 -16.91 3.15
N MET A 196 -4.29 -15.65 3.30
CA MET A 196 -2.98 -15.25 3.79
C MET A 196 -3.17 -14.75 5.21
N SER A 197 -2.74 -15.55 6.19
CA SER A 197 -2.80 -15.18 7.61
C SER A 197 -1.57 -14.35 7.98
N ASP A 198 -1.75 -13.41 8.90
CA ASP A 198 -0.69 -12.51 9.41
C ASP A 198 0.04 -11.79 8.27
N PHE A 199 -0.72 -11.23 7.32
CA PHE A 199 -0.15 -10.56 6.15
C PHE A 199 0.43 -9.19 6.56
N LYS A 200 1.71 -8.99 6.23
CA LYS A 200 2.41 -7.72 6.38
C LYS A 200 3.04 -7.33 5.06
N LEU A 201 2.86 -6.07 4.67
CA LEU A 201 3.55 -5.44 3.57
C LEU A 201 4.09 -4.10 4.08
N GLU A 202 5.40 -3.94 4.01
CA GLU A 202 6.09 -2.68 4.25
C GLU A 202 6.80 -2.34 2.94
N LEU A 203 6.37 -1.29 2.27
CA LEU A 203 6.88 -0.90 0.95
C LEU A 203 7.48 0.49 1.04
N ALA A 204 8.77 0.56 0.70
CA ALA A 204 9.55 1.79 0.62
C ALA A 204 9.92 2.07 -0.83
N LEU A 205 9.27 3.08 -1.43
CA LEU A 205 9.60 3.58 -2.76
C LEU A 205 10.14 5.00 -2.69
N GLY A 206 11.38 5.16 -3.15
CA GLY A 206 12.07 6.44 -3.13
C GLY A 206 12.46 6.91 -1.72
N ASN A 207 13.34 7.90 -1.71
CA ASN A 207 13.73 8.67 -0.52
C ASN A 207 14.21 10.06 -0.98
N THR A 208 14.67 10.88 -0.03
CA THR A 208 15.10 12.25 -0.30
C THR A 208 16.31 12.37 -1.25
N PHE A 209 17.12 11.31 -1.35
CA PHE A 209 18.32 11.27 -2.18
C PHE A 209 18.12 10.57 -3.53
N GLN A 210 17.21 9.61 -3.57
CA GLN A 210 16.81 8.88 -4.76
C GLN A 210 15.27 8.84 -4.80
N PRO A 211 14.62 9.94 -5.22
CA PRO A 211 13.18 10.02 -5.20
C PRO A 211 12.53 9.10 -6.23
N LEU A 212 11.29 8.74 -5.95
CA LEU A 212 10.37 8.20 -6.94
C LEU A 212 9.85 9.36 -7.80
N TYR A 213 10.06 9.31 -9.10
CA TYR A 213 9.45 10.26 -10.04
C TYR A 213 8.10 9.74 -10.52
N ILE A 214 7.12 10.63 -10.46
CA ILE A 214 5.76 10.39 -10.94
C ILE A 214 5.54 11.28 -12.16
N GLY A 215 5.11 10.68 -13.26
CA GLY A 215 4.98 11.39 -14.53
C GLY A 215 3.83 10.92 -15.39
N VAL A 216 3.60 11.70 -16.44
CA VAL A 216 2.74 11.32 -17.55
C VAL A 216 3.58 11.47 -18.82
N ASP A 217 3.63 10.42 -19.62
CA ASP A 217 4.30 10.41 -20.90
C ASP A 217 3.59 11.37 -21.86
N ASN A 218 4.33 12.33 -22.38
CA ASN A 218 3.78 13.40 -23.21
C ASN A 218 3.31 12.94 -24.60
N THR A 219 3.65 11.71 -25.00
CA THR A 219 3.34 11.16 -26.32
C THR A 219 2.12 10.25 -26.26
N THR A 220 2.10 9.33 -25.29
CA THR A 220 1.05 8.32 -25.10
C THR A 220 -0.01 8.74 -24.07
N GLY A 221 0.27 9.74 -23.24
CA GLY A 221 -0.56 10.06 -22.07
C GLY A 221 -0.47 9.01 -20.96
N GLY A 222 0.41 8.01 -21.10
CA GLY A 222 0.59 6.93 -20.15
C GLY A 222 1.22 7.42 -18.85
N PHE A 223 0.72 6.93 -17.72
CA PHE A 223 1.30 7.24 -16.42
C PHE A 223 2.66 6.54 -16.24
N SER A 224 3.58 7.12 -15.46
CA SER A 224 4.87 6.50 -15.14
C SER A 224 5.28 6.66 -13.68
N PHE A 225 5.94 5.62 -13.16
CA PHE A 225 6.63 5.61 -11.88
C PHE A 225 8.08 5.21 -12.12
N GLN A 226 9.03 6.06 -11.73
CA GLN A 226 10.44 5.84 -12.02
C GLN A 226 11.33 6.13 -10.82
N ILE A 227 12.10 5.14 -10.37
CA ILE A 227 13.26 5.37 -9.51
C ILE A 227 14.46 5.29 -10.43
N ASP A 228 15.03 6.45 -10.74
CA ASP A 228 16.26 6.54 -11.52
C ASP A 228 17.39 5.82 -10.77
N GLN A 229 18.34 5.24 -11.52
CA GLN A 229 19.58 4.79 -10.89
C GLN A 229 20.19 5.96 -10.13
N MET A 230 20.84 5.70 -9.01
CA MET A 230 21.60 6.72 -8.29
C MET A 230 22.67 7.30 -9.21
N THR A 231 22.38 8.47 -9.78
CA THR A 231 23.26 9.22 -10.68
C THR A 231 23.95 10.31 -9.90
N THR A 232 24.85 9.93 -9.00
CA THR A 232 25.58 10.94 -8.24
C THR A 232 26.99 11.14 -8.77
N ASN A 233 27.31 12.40 -9.04
CA ASN A 233 28.66 12.95 -9.16
C ASN A 233 29.59 12.52 -8.00
N TYR A 234 29.02 12.04 -6.89
CA TYR A 234 29.70 11.57 -5.69
C TYR A 234 30.42 10.21 -5.82
N LEU A 235 30.08 9.38 -6.82
CA LEU A 235 30.87 8.16 -7.11
C LEU A 235 32.33 8.48 -7.41
N ALA A 236 32.61 9.67 -7.97
CA ALA A 236 33.96 10.08 -8.28
C ALA A 236 34.83 10.33 -7.04
N ASN A 237 34.21 10.52 -5.86
CA ASN A 237 34.88 10.78 -4.58
C ASN A 237 34.88 9.57 -3.64
N ILE A 238 34.43 8.41 -4.13
CA ILE A 238 34.54 7.13 -3.45
C ILE A 238 35.63 6.32 -4.14
N ASP A 239 36.57 5.80 -3.36
CA ASP A 239 37.56 4.86 -3.87
C ASP A 239 36.85 3.58 -4.34
N PRO A 240 36.89 3.23 -5.63
CA PRO A 240 36.16 2.09 -6.17
C PRO A 240 36.71 0.73 -5.69
N VAL A 241 37.92 0.70 -5.10
CA VAL A 241 38.53 -0.53 -4.58
C VAL A 241 38.17 -0.76 -3.11
N SER A 242 38.24 0.28 -2.28
CA SER A 242 37.95 0.18 -0.85
C SER A 242 36.50 0.50 -0.47
N GLY A 243 35.75 1.19 -1.33
CA GLY A 243 34.42 1.72 -1.03
C GLY A 243 34.43 2.87 -0.03
N ALA A 244 35.60 3.41 0.31
CA ALA A 244 35.76 4.49 1.29
C ALA A 244 35.75 5.88 0.64
N SER A 245 35.49 6.90 1.46
CA SER A 245 35.75 8.30 1.10
C SER A 245 37.20 8.50 0.64
N ASP A 246 37.39 9.33 -0.39
CA ASP A 246 38.71 9.81 -0.83
C ASP A 246 39.37 10.80 0.16
N GLY A 247 38.70 11.10 1.29
CA GLY A 247 39.14 12.04 2.33
C GLY A 247 38.83 13.50 2.02
N SER A 248 38.13 13.79 0.92
CA SER A 248 37.55 15.11 0.66
C SER A 248 36.23 15.29 1.41
N ALA A 249 35.82 16.54 1.63
CA ALA A 249 34.52 16.82 2.24
C ALA A 249 33.36 16.22 1.40
N GLN A 250 33.51 16.19 0.08
CA GLN A 250 32.54 15.57 -0.83
C GLN A 250 32.55 14.04 -0.71
N GLY A 251 33.72 13.41 -0.56
CA GLY A 251 33.86 11.98 -0.32
C GLY A 251 33.24 11.56 1.01
N ASP A 252 33.40 12.36 2.06
CA ASP A 252 32.82 12.08 3.38
C ASP A 252 31.30 12.16 3.36
N ILE A 253 30.74 13.17 2.68
CA ILE A 253 29.28 13.29 2.46
C ILE A 253 28.78 12.10 1.63
N ALA A 254 29.49 11.73 0.57
CA ALA A 254 29.15 10.61 -0.29
C ALA A 254 29.13 9.29 0.50
N TYR A 255 30.17 9.05 1.31
CA TYR A 255 30.30 7.83 2.08
C TYR A 255 29.20 7.72 3.15
N ALA A 256 28.94 8.81 3.90
CA ALA A 256 27.85 8.84 4.87
C ALA A 256 26.49 8.55 4.23
N PHE A 257 26.26 9.07 3.03
CA PHE A 257 25.06 8.78 2.26
C PHE A 257 24.95 7.29 1.87
N TYR A 258 25.99 6.69 1.30
CA TYR A 258 25.95 5.27 0.92
C TYR A 258 25.80 4.36 2.13
N GLU A 259 26.48 4.68 3.23
CA GLU A 259 26.37 3.93 4.48
C GLU A 259 24.92 3.97 5.01
N ASP A 260 24.30 5.15 5.06
CA ASP A 260 22.89 5.29 5.43
C ASP A 260 21.97 4.54 4.45
N TYR A 261 22.14 4.74 3.14
CA TYR A 261 21.33 4.06 2.11
C TYR A 261 21.37 2.52 2.22
N TYR A 262 22.54 1.95 2.53
CA TYR A 262 22.73 0.50 2.65
C TYR A 262 22.48 -0.09 4.05
N SER A 263 22.45 0.72 5.11
CA SER A 263 22.22 0.25 6.48
C SER A 263 20.86 0.62 7.07
N ASN A 264 20.21 1.67 6.56
CA ASN A 264 18.95 2.17 7.08
C ASN A 264 17.78 1.26 6.70
N GLN A 265 17.05 0.81 7.71
CA GLN A 265 15.89 -0.07 7.56
C GLN A 265 14.68 0.66 6.96
N ASP A 266 14.60 1.99 7.10
CA ASP A 266 13.49 2.80 6.57
C ASP A 266 13.45 2.82 5.03
N TYR A 267 14.50 2.33 4.36
CA TYR A 267 14.60 2.17 2.92
C TYR A 267 14.37 0.73 2.45
N ARG A 268 14.01 -0.17 3.37
CA ARG A 268 13.77 -1.58 3.07
C ARG A 268 12.28 -1.83 2.93
N SER A 269 11.97 -2.76 2.05
CA SER A 269 10.62 -3.26 1.85
C SER A 269 10.57 -4.73 2.25
N ASP A 270 9.53 -5.09 2.99
CA ASP A 270 9.32 -6.41 3.53
C ASP A 270 7.91 -6.91 3.16
N ILE A 271 7.81 -8.20 2.88
CA ILE A 271 6.55 -8.90 2.72
C ILE A 271 6.61 -10.14 3.59
N TYR A 272 5.64 -10.28 4.48
CA TYR A 272 5.53 -11.44 5.36
C TYR A 272 4.11 -11.99 5.30
N VAL A 273 4.02 -13.33 5.22
CA VAL A 273 2.78 -14.07 5.36
C VAL A 273 3.04 -15.21 6.34
N GLY A 274 2.29 -15.24 7.45
CA GLY A 274 2.43 -16.25 8.48
C GLY A 274 1.99 -17.64 8.01
N ASP A 275 0.91 -17.71 7.24
CA ASP A 275 0.49 -18.94 6.57
C ASP A 275 -0.30 -18.63 5.29
N ILE A 276 0.00 -19.35 4.21
CA ILE A 276 -0.78 -19.33 2.97
C ILE A 276 -1.62 -20.60 2.91
N GLU A 277 -2.94 -20.48 3.00
CA GLU A 277 -3.88 -21.59 2.87
C GLU A 277 -4.59 -21.52 1.51
N ILE A 278 -4.64 -22.64 0.78
CA ILE A 278 -5.41 -22.78 -0.46
C ILE A 278 -6.38 -23.95 -0.31
N GLY A 279 -7.69 -23.66 -0.35
CA GLY A 279 -8.72 -24.70 -0.26
C GLY A 279 -8.62 -25.56 1.00
N GLY A 280 -8.27 -24.97 2.14
CA GLY A 280 -8.10 -25.67 3.42
C GLY A 280 -6.74 -26.37 3.60
N THR A 281 -5.82 -26.27 2.63
CA THR A 281 -4.47 -26.82 2.74
C THR A 281 -3.47 -25.70 3.01
N SER A 282 -2.83 -25.73 4.18
CA SER A 282 -1.72 -24.84 4.51
C SER A 282 -0.48 -25.17 3.67
N LEU A 283 0.13 -24.13 3.11
CA LEU A 283 1.40 -24.14 2.40
C LEU A 283 2.55 -23.62 3.27
N GLY A 284 2.25 -23.16 4.49
CA GLY A 284 3.20 -22.58 5.43
C GLY A 284 3.43 -21.09 5.22
N SER A 285 4.42 -20.57 5.95
CA SER A 285 4.80 -19.15 5.92
C SER A 285 5.68 -18.81 4.72
N ALA A 286 5.56 -17.58 4.21
CA ALA A 286 6.46 -17.01 3.22
C ALA A 286 6.94 -15.63 3.67
N LYS A 287 8.21 -15.30 3.38
CA LYS A 287 8.73 -13.96 3.65
C LYS A 287 9.78 -13.51 2.65
N ILE A 288 9.78 -12.22 2.38
CA ILE A 288 10.81 -11.47 1.64
C ILE A 288 11.18 -10.31 2.57
N GLU A 289 12.45 -10.21 2.93
CA GLU A 289 12.93 -9.20 3.88
C GLU A 289 14.14 -8.45 3.31
N GLY A 290 14.27 -7.18 3.65
CA GLY A 290 15.41 -6.34 3.30
C GLY A 290 15.46 -5.95 1.82
N MET A 291 14.32 -5.91 1.12
CA MET A 291 14.32 -5.53 -0.30
C MET A 291 14.64 -4.05 -0.46
N LEU A 292 15.73 -3.75 -1.17
CA LEU A 292 16.12 -2.39 -1.53
C LEU A 292 15.90 -2.16 -3.03
N ILE A 293 15.01 -1.24 -3.37
CA ILE A 293 14.67 -0.92 -4.76
C ILE A 293 15.56 0.23 -5.24
N GLN A 294 16.63 -0.12 -5.96
CA GLN A 294 17.60 0.85 -6.49
C GLN A 294 17.24 1.37 -7.88
N HIS A 295 16.35 0.68 -8.60
CA HIS A 295 15.86 1.09 -9.89
C HIS A 295 14.46 0.52 -10.11
N LEU A 296 13.57 1.36 -10.62
CA LEU A 296 12.20 1.01 -10.99
C LEU A 296 11.83 1.84 -12.22
N ASP A 297 11.28 1.21 -13.25
CA ASP A 297 10.68 1.91 -14.40
C ASP A 297 9.38 1.20 -14.74
N VAL A 298 8.27 1.75 -14.25
CA VAL A 298 6.91 1.28 -14.56
C VAL A 298 6.26 2.27 -15.49
N ARG A 299 5.83 1.79 -16.66
CA ARG A 299 5.11 2.60 -17.65
C ARG A 299 3.77 1.95 -17.95
N PHE A 300 2.71 2.70 -17.69
CA PHE A 300 1.39 2.32 -18.13
C PHE A 300 1.26 2.69 -19.60
N ARG A 301 0.80 1.74 -20.40
CA ARG A 301 0.52 1.96 -21.82
C ARG A 301 -0.96 1.78 -22.03
N ASP A 302 -1.54 2.61 -22.87
CA ASP A 302 -2.84 2.31 -23.44
C ASP A 302 -2.73 1.02 -24.28
N LEU A 303 -3.77 0.20 -24.24
CA LEU A 303 -3.88 -1.03 -25.02
C LEU A 303 -4.21 -0.73 -26.50
N THR A 304 -4.56 0.51 -26.83
CA THR A 304 -4.74 0.98 -28.20
C THR A 304 -3.49 1.70 -28.75
N PRO A 305 -2.90 1.23 -29.87
CA PRO A 305 -1.75 1.89 -30.52
C PRO A 305 -2.13 3.17 -31.26
#